data_AF-A0A938MT04-F1
#
_entry.id   AF-A0A938MT04-F1
#
_cell.length_a   1.000
_cell.length_b   1.000
_cell.length_c   1.000
_cell.angle_alpha   90.00
_cell.angle_beta   90.00
_cell.angle_gamma   90.00
#
_symmetry.space_group_name_H-M   'P 1'
#
loop_
_entity.id
_entity.type
_entity.pdbx_description
1 polymer ?
#
loop_
_entity_poly.entity_id
_entity_poly.type
_entity_poly.pdbx_seq_one_letter_code
_entity_poly.pdbx_strand_id
1 'polypeptide(L)'
;MSGGLEVIGEGRSPSAEMTAEPRSRVFVLTDISNEPDDEESLVRFLVYANEYDIEGLVATTSTHLRNRTREDLIRRQLAAYGQVRGNLVKHAPGYPTQEQLLAVTATGQPAYGMAAVGDGKSSAGSKLLLAAADKADERPLWVSVWGGANTLAQALWDARKERSPDALQKLVAKLRVYTISDQDDAGRWLRLEFPDLFYIVSPSSTDWREYYRATWTGISGDRHYRNGPSVDFALVDNPWLEENVIKNHGPLGALYPKLAYIMEGDTPSFLGLIGNGLAWSASPAYGGWGGRYVLYQSYAETRPIWTDNLDNRDTVEVEGKLHTSNQAT
;
A
#
# COMPACT_ATOMS: atom_id res chain seq x y z
N MET A 1 58.69 -39.34 28.40
CA MET A 1 58.25 -38.35 27.40
C MET A 1 56.75 -38.44 27.28
N SER A 2 56.05 -37.54 27.97
CA SER A 2 54.59 -37.40 27.96
C SER A 2 54.28 -36.00 27.41
N GLY A 3 54.08 -35.91 26.10
CA GLY A 3 53.67 -34.68 25.43
C GLY A 3 52.16 -34.52 25.54
N GLY A 4 51.72 -33.57 26.37
CA GLY A 4 50.33 -33.14 26.44
C GLY A 4 49.99 -32.29 25.22
N LEU A 5 48.90 -32.63 24.55
CA LEU A 5 48.34 -31.87 23.43
C LEU A 5 47.40 -30.80 24.02
N GLU A 6 47.75 -29.53 23.87
CA GLU A 6 46.87 -28.40 24.21
C GLU A 6 45.71 -28.30 23.22
N VAL A 7 44.49 -28.33 23.73
CA VAL A 7 43.26 -28.08 22.96
C VAL A 7 43.11 -26.57 22.83
N ILE A 8 43.37 -26.07 21.62
CA ILE A 8 43.03 -24.71 21.19
C ILE A 8 41.51 -24.52 21.23
N GLY A 9 41.04 -23.65 22.12
CA GLY A 9 39.62 -23.32 22.30
C GLY A 9 39.06 -22.63 21.06
N GLU A 10 37.94 -23.14 20.57
CA GLU A 10 37.13 -22.51 19.53
C GLU A 10 36.58 -21.18 20.05
N GLY A 11 37.09 -20.08 19.51
CA GLY A 11 36.47 -18.77 19.67
C GLY A 11 35.10 -18.78 19.00
N ARG A 12 34.03 -18.75 19.80
CA ARG A 12 32.69 -18.40 19.31
C ARG A 12 32.76 -16.98 18.74
N SER A 13 32.64 -16.87 17.42
CA SER A 13 32.29 -15.61 16.77
C SER A 13 31.02 -15.05 17.42
N PRO A 14 30.95 -13.75 17.74
CA PRO A 14 29.71 -13.16 18.22
C PRO A 14 28.66 -13.34 17.12
N SER A 15 27.56 -14.00 17.46
CA SER A 15 26.37 -14.04 16.62
C SER A 15 25.99 -12.59 16.34
N ALA A 16 26.08 -12.18 15.07
CA ALA A 16 25.50 -10.93 14.64
C ALA A 16 24.02 -10.97 15.04
N GLU A 17 23.63 -10.14 16.01
CA GLU A 17 22.23 -9.83 16.21
C GLU A 17 21.73 -9.30 14.86
N MET A 18 20.89 -10.08 14.17
CA MET A 18 20.09 -9.54 13.08
C MET A 18 19.23 -8.44 13.70
N THR A 19 19.67 -7.19 13.55
CA THR A 19 18.83 -6.04 13.84
C THR A 19 17.60 -6.18 12.95
N ALA A 20 16.41 -6.28 13.54
CA ALA A 20 15.17 -6.29 12.78
C ALA A 20 15.16 -5.09 11.82
N GLU A 21 14.89 -5.35 10.55
CA GLU A 21 14.76 -4.30 9.54
C GLU A 21 13.77 -3.24 10.03
N PRO A 22 14.08 -1.94 9.92
CA PRO A 22 13.18 -0.90 10.40
C PRO A 22 11.87 -0.93 9.61
N ARG A 23 10.75 -0.84 10.34
CA ARG A 23 9.41 -0.83 9.75
C ARG A 23 9.25 0.30 8.73
N SER A 24 8.50 0.04 7.67
CA SER A 24 8.17 1.06 6.67
C SER A 24 7.21 2.10 7.28
N ARG A 25 7.41 3.38 6.95
CA ARG A 25 6.46 4.45 7.30
C ARG A 25 5.37 4.48 6.24
N VAL A 26 4.11 4.36 6.64
CA VAL A 26 2.99 4.18 5.70
C VAL A 26 1.90 5.23 5.93
N PHE A 27 1.43 5.83 4.84
CA PHE A 27 0.33 6.76 4.77
C PHE A 27 -0.68 6.25 3.75
N VAL A 28 -1.92 5.99 4.17
CA VAL A 28 -2.97 5.45 3.31
C VAL A 28 -3.94 6.56 2.89
N LEU A 29 -4.22 6.66 1.59
CA LEU A 29 -5.32 7.43 1.00
C LEU A 29 -6.36 6.46 0.44
N THR A 30 -7.55 6.42 1.03
CA THR A 30 -8.61 5.45 0.68
C THR A 30 -9.94 6.13 0.44
N ASP A 31 -10.65 5.73 -0.61
CA ASP A 31 -12.04 6.13 -0.88
C ASP A 31 -13.04 5.11 -0.34
N ILE A 32 -12.70 4.50 0.81
CA ILE A 32 -13.49 3.55 1.60
C ILE A 32 -15.00 3.79 1.50
N SER A 33 -15.77 2.70 1.41
CA SER A 33 -17.22 2.64 1.10
C SER A 33 -17.57 2.64 -0.37
N ASN A 34 -16.63 2.90 -1.27
CA ASN A 34 -16.90 2.87 -2.69
C ASN A 34 -17.28 1.45 -3.15
N GLU A 35 -16.33 0.54 -2.99
CA GLU A 35 -16.41 -0.88 -3.27
C GLU A 35 -16.05 -1.65 -1.98
N PRO A 36 -16.41 -2.94 -1.86
CA PRO A 36 -16.11 -3.71 -0.65
C PRO A 36 -14.61 -3.84 -0.35
N ASP A 37 -13.76 -3.76 -1.37
CA ASP A 37 -12.33 -4.07 -1.33
C ASP A 37 -11.49 -3.12 -0.46
N ASP A 38 -11.81 -1.82 -0.39
CA ASP A 38 -11.14 -0.92 0.57
C ASP A 38 -11.37 -1.38 2.03
N GLU A 39 -12.58 -1.85 2.35
CA GLU A 39 -12.91 -2.35 3.69
C GLU A 39 -12.23 -3.70 3.97
N GLU A 40 -12.15 -4.58 2.96
CA GLU A 40 -11.39 -5.83 3.02
C GLU A 40 -9.90 -5.56 3.26
N SER A 41 -9.32 -4.67 2.45
CA SER A 41 -7.90 -4.28 2.51
C SER A 41 -7.56 -3.59 3.82
N LEU A 42 -8.46 -2.76 4.37
CA LEU A 42 -8.27 -2.14 5.68
C LEU A 42 -8.28 -3.17 6.82
N VAL A 43 -9.13 -4.20 6.75
CA VAL A 43 -9.09 -5.30 7.72
C VAL A 43 -7.73 -6.02 7.66
N ARG A 44 -7.23 -6.34 6.46
CA ARG A 44 -5.89 -6.95 6.31
C ARG A 44 -4.78 -6.03 6.82
N PHE A 45 -4.81 -4.76 6.44
CA PHE A 45 -3.84 -3.76 6.88
C PHE A 45 -3.74 -3.70 8.41
N LEU A 46 -4.88 -3.74 9.10
CA LEU A 46 -4.95 -3.66 10.55
C LEU A 46 -4.41 -4.91 11.27
N VAL A 47 -4.60 -6.11 10.70
CA VAL A 47 -3.99 -7.34 11.26
C VAL A 47 -2.49 -7.44 10.98
N TYR A 48 -1.96 -6.65 10.05
CA TYR A 48 -0.52 -6.46 9.80
C TYR A 48 0.03 -5.14 10.37
N ALA A 49 -0.76 -4.39 11.16
CA ALA A 49 -0.36 -3.05 11.64
C ALA A 49 0.90 -3.05 12.53
N ASN A 50 1.33 -4.21 13.05
CA ASN A 50 2.60 -4.33 13.75
C ASN A 50 3.83 -4.19 12.83
N GLU A 51 3.68 -4.43 11.53
CA GLU A 51 4.76 -4.37 10.52
C GLU A 51 5.03 -2.95 10.00
N TYR A 52 4.19 -1.98 10.38
CA TYR A 52 4.26 -0.61 9.84
C TYR A 52 4.38 0.44 10.95
N ASP A 53 5.04 1.55 10.61
CA ASP A 53 4.84 2.83 11.30
C ASP A 53 3.75 3.61 10.55
N ILE A 54 2.51 3.47 11.00
CA ILE A 54 1.35 4.11 10.37
C ILE A 54 1.33 5.60 10.72
N GLU A 55 1.44 6.45 9.71
CA GLU A 55 1.48 7.91 9.86
C GLU A 55 0.28 8.63 9.23
N GLY A 56 -0.61 7.88 8.58
CA GLY A 56 -1.86 8.41 8.04
C GLY A 56 -2.86 7.34 7.63
N LEU A 57 -4.11 7.52 8.01
CA LEU A 57 -5.27 6.78 7.50
C LEU A 57 -6.30 7.82 7.06
N VAL A 58 -6.30 8.17 5.76
CA VAL A 58 -7.02 9.33 5.27
C VAL A 58 -8.09 8.95 4.25
N ALA A 59 -9.32 9.34 4.55
CA ALA A 59 -10.43 9.18 3.62
C ALA A 59 -10.34 10.23 2.49
N THR A 60 -10.35 9.79 1.23
CA THR A 60 -10.26 10.61 0.03
C THR A 60 -11.41 10.28 -0.94
N THR A 61 -11.38 10.85 -2.14
CA THR A 61 -12.32 10.57 -3.23
C THR A 61 -11.62 9.87 -4.40
N SER A 62 -12.39 9.25 -5.29
CA SER A 62 -11.93 8.65 -6.55
C SER A 62 -12.96 8.87 -7.66
N THR A 63 -12.76 8.29 -8.84
CA THR A 63 -13.79 8.25 -9.90
C THR A 63 -15.04 7.48 -9.46
N HIS A 64 -14.88 6.55 -8.52
CA HIS A 64 -15.94 5.68 -8.04
C HIS A 64 -16.67 6.31 -6.82
N LEU A 65 -15.98 7.11 -6.00
CA LEU A 65 -16.56 7.93 -4.93
C LEU A 65 -16.20 9.43 -5.09
N ARG A 66 -16.92 10.13 -5.97
CA ARG A 66 -16.49 11.43 -6.51
C ARG A 66 -16.71 12.65 -5.62
N ASN A 67 -17.60 12.60 -4.64
CA ASN A 67 -18.18 13.80 -4.03
C ASN A 67 -18.45 13.69 -2.52
N ARG A 68 -17.83 12.71 -1.86
CA ARG A 68 -17.88 12.55 -0.40
C ARG A 68 -16.69 11.72 0.07
N THR A 69 -16.29 11.92 1.32
CA THR A 69 -15.32 11.08 2.03
C THR A 69 -16.03 10.30 3.14
N ARG A 70 -15.46 9.17 3.56
CA ARG A 70 -16.05 8.26 4.56
C ARG A 70 -15.08 7.92 5.70
N GLU A 71 -14.50 8.95 6.30
CA GLU A 71 -13.63 8.81 7.50
C GLU A 71 -14.36 8.09 8.66
N ASP A 72 -15.69 8.20 8.72
CA ASP A 72 -16.53 7.49 9.67
C ASP A 72 -16.36 5.96 9.58
N LEU A 73 -16.14 5.43 8.38
CA LEU A 73 -15.87 4.01 8.19
C LEU A 73 -14.48 3.66 8.72
N ILE A 74 -13.42 4.39 8.35
CA ILE A 74 -12.08 4.16 8.92
C ILE A 74 -12.16 4.07 10.45
N ARG A 75 -12.84 5.03 11.10
CA ARG A 75 -13.02 5.04 12.56
C ARG A 75 -13.82 3.83 13.08
N ARG A 76 -14.84 3.36 12.35
CA ARG A 76 -15.57 2.12 12.67
C ARG A 76 -14.66 0.90 12.64
N GLN A 77 -13.83 0.76 11.60
CA GLN A 77 -12.84 -0.31 11.49
C GLN A 77 -11.80 -0.24 12.64
N LEU A 78 -11.32 0.96 12.99
CA LEU A 78 -10.40 1.16 14.11
C LEU A 78 -11.01 0.79 15.47
N ALA A 79 -12.31 1.06 15.68
CA ALA A 79 -13.02 0.67 16.89
C ALA A 79 -13.17 -0.86 17.01
N ALA A 80 -13.34 -1.58 15.91
CA ALA A 80 -13.33 -3.04 15.89
C ALA A 80 -11.92 -3.60 16.13
N TYR A 81 -10.90 -2.98 15.52
CA TYR A 81 -9.50 -3.33 15.76
C TYR A 81 -9.11 -3.19 17.24
N GLY A 82 -9.50 -2.10 17.91
CA GLY A 82 -9.19 -1.89 19.33
C GLY A 82 -9.71 -3.02 20.23
N GLN A 83 -10.85 -3.61 19.88
CA GLN A 83 -11.42 -4.75 20.61
C GLN A 83 -10.62 -6.05 20.43
N VAL A 84 -9.97 -6.25 19.28
CA VAL A 84 -9.16 -7.46 19.00
C VAL A 84 -7.67 -7.28 19.26
N ARG A 85 -7.18 -6.04 19.39
CA ARG A 85 -5.76 -5.72 19.60
C ARG A 85 -5.15 -6.51 20.75
N GLY A 86 -5.87 -6.66 21.86
CA GLY A 86 -5.41 -7.42 23.02
C GLY A 86 -5.08 -8.89 22.72
N ASN A 87 -5.70 -9.48 21.70
CA ASN A 87 -5.32 -10.80 21.20
C ASN A 87 -4.16 -10.72 20.22
N LEU A 88 -4.16 -9.77 19.28
CA LEU A 88 -3.07 -9.58 18.31
C LEU A 88 -1.70 -9.43 18.99
N VAL A 89 -1.62 -8.65 20.08
CA VAL A 89 -0.36 -8.45 20.82
C VAL A 89 0.19 -9.71 21.50
N LYS A 90 -0.63 -10.77 21.65
CA LYS A 90 -0.15 -12.07 22.15
C LYS A 90 0.61 -12.84 21.07
N HIS A 91 0.37 -12.54 19.80
CA HIS A 91 0.98 -13.21 18.65
C HIS A 91 2.21 -12.48 18.13
N ALA A 92 2.24 -11.15 18.20
CA ALA A 92 3.43 -10.36 17.90
C ALA A 92 3.43 -9.02 18.65
N PRO A 93 4.60 -8.47 19.02
CA PRO A 93 4.70 -7.11 19.54
C PRO A 93 4.51 -6.08 18.42
N GLY A 94 4.41 -4.79 18.78
CA GLY A 94 4.49 -3.70 17.82
C GLY A 94 3.15 -3.20 17.25
N TYR A 95 2.03 -3.88 17.52
CA TYR A 95 0.70 -3.42 17.14
C TYR A 95 0.34 -2.06 17.78
N PRO A 96 -0.02 -1.03 17.00
CA PRO A 96 -0.40 0.29 17.53
C PRO A 96 -1.70 0.22 18.32
N THR A 97 -1.91 1.13 19.26
CA THR A 97 -3.18 1.29 19.97
C THR A 97 -4.25 1.91 19.05
N GLN A 98 -5.52 1.72 19.39
CA GLN A 98 -6.61 2.38 18.67
C GLN A 98 -6.44 3.90 18.70
N GLU A 99 -6.02 4.46 19.84
CA GLU A 99 -5.78 5.89 20.03
C GLU A 99 -4.66 6.41 19.12
N GLN A 100 -3.56 5.65 18.97
CA GLN A 100 -2.48 5.99 18.04
C GLN A 100 -2.96 6.02 16.59
N LEU A 101 -3.79 5.06 16.18
CA LEU A 101 -4.36 5.04 14.83
C LEU A 101 -5.35 6.19 14.60
N LEU A 102 -6.21 6.47 15.58
CA LEU A 102 -7.15 7.59 15.51
C LEU A 102 -6.46 8.95 15.45
N ALA A 103 -5.28 9.10 16.08
CA ALA A 103 -4.49 10.33 16.07
C ALA A 103 -3.94 10.67 14.68
N VAL A 104 -3.79 9.68 13.80
CA VAL A 104 -3.34 9.84 12.40
C VAL A 104 -4.47 9.58 11.41
N THR A 105 -5.73 9.65 11.84
CA THR A 105 -6.90 9.51 10.97
C THR A 105 -7.48 10.87 10.62
N ALA A 106 -7.70 11.16 9.34
CA ALA A 106 -8.21 12.45 8.89
C ALA A 106 -9.02 12.37 7.58
N THR A 107 -9.70 13.46 7.25
CA THR A 107 -10.44 13.63 6.00
C THR A 107 -9.59 14.40 4.99
N GLY A 108 -9.40 13.81 3.82
CA GLY A 108 -8.72 14.38 2.66
C GLY A 108 -9.62 15.26 1.80
N GLN A 109 -9.37 15.29 0.49
CA GLN A 109 -10.14 16.13 -0.42
C GLN A 109 -11.59 15.62 -0.57
N PRO A 110 -12.59 16.52 -0.61
CA PRO A 110 -14.01 16.13 -0.61
C PRO A 110 -14.62 15.93 -2.01
N ALA A 111 -13.84 16.16 -3.08
CA ALA A 111 -14.33 16.08 -4.45
C ALA A 111 -13.27 15.54 -5.41
N TYR A 112 -13.72 15.03 -6.56
CA TYR A 112 -12.89 14.34 -7.55
C TYR A 112 -11.68 15.14 -8.03
N GLY A 113 -10.50 14.53 -7.93
CA GLY A 113 -9.32 14.91 -8.70
C GLY A 113 -8.82 16.34 -8.47
N MET A 114 -8.18 16.88 -9.51
CA MET A 114 -7.59 18.22 -9.52
C MET A 114 -8.63 19.34 -9.39
N ALA A 115 -9.91 19.08 -9.67
CA ALA A 115 -10.99 20.03 -9.40
C ALA A 115 -11.10 20.36 -7.90
N ALA A 116 -10.67 19.45 -7.02
CA ALA A 116 -10.59 19.67 -5.58
C ALA A 116 -9.21 20.13 -5.09
N VAL A 117 -8.26 20.38 -5.98
CA VAL A 117 -6.91 20.86 -5.64
C VAL A 117 -6.79 22.36 -5.94
N GLY A 118 -6.01 23.07 -5.13
CA GLY A 118 -5.67 24.48 -5.36
C GLY A 118 -5.72 25.36 -4.12
N ASP A 119 -5.75 26.66 -4.36
CA ASP A 119 -5.72 27.69 -3.33
C ASP A 119 -6.91 27.61 -2.38
N GLY A 120 -6.63 27.59 -1.08
CA GLY A 120 -7.66 27.52 -0.04
C GLY A 120 -8.34 26.16 0.10
N LYS A 121 -7.82 25.10 -0.57
CA LYS A 121 -8.41 23.76 -0.55
C LYS A 121 -7.63 22.74 0.30
N SER A 122 -6.70 23.19 1.14
CA SER A 122 -6.02 22.30 2.09
C SER A 122 -7.03 21.59 2.99
N SER A 123 -6.95 20.27 3.07
CA SER A 123 -7.76 19.44 3.96
C SER A 123 -7.00 19.07 5.24
N ALA A 124 -7.68 18.44 6.20
CA ALA A 124 -6.99 17.86 7.36
C ALA A 124 -6.01 16.77 6.91
N GLY A 125 -6.40 15.95 5.94
CA GLY A 125 -5.58 14.90 5.35
C GLY A 125 -4.35 15.42 4.61
N SER A 126 -4.48 16.48 3.79
CA SER A 126 -3.32 17.03 3.07
C SER A 126 -2.30 17.65 4.03
N LYS A 127 -2.77 18.32 5.09
CA LYS A 127 -1.90 18.85 6.16
C LYS A 127 -1.23 17.74 6.96
N LEU A 128 -1.97 16.68 7.28
CA LEU A 128 -1.42 15.51 7.97
C LEU A 128 -0.32 14.83 7.13
N LEU A 129 -0.51 14.72 5.82
CA LEU A 129 0.50 14.17 4.91
C LEU A 129 1.77 15.00 4.89
N LEU A 130 1.66 16.33 4.81
CA LEU A 130 2.84 17.21 4.91
C LEU A 130 3.55 17.06 6.25
N ALA A 131 2.80 17.03 7.36
CA ALA A 131 3.38 16.86 8.69
C ALA A 131 4.11 15.51 8.84
N ALA A 132 3.55 14.43 8.29
CA ALA A 132 4.21 13.13 8.22
C ALA A 132 5.50 13.22 7.40
N ALA A 133 5.45 13.78 6.19
CA ALA A 133 6.63 13.90 5.33
C ALA A 133 7.75 14.78 5.92
N ASP A 134 7.39 15.80 6.71
CA ASP A 134 8.31 16.71 7.40
C ASP A 134 8.97 16.14 8.64
N LYS A 135 8.47 15.02 9.17
CA LYS A 135 9.06 14.37 10.34
C LYS A 135 10.57 14.17 10.13
N ALA A 136 11.34 14.46 11.18
CA ALA A 136 12.79 14.25 11.24
C ALA A 136 13.12 12.75 11.33
N ASP A 137 12.81 12.05 10.25
CA ASP A 137 12.99 10.64 10.02
C ASP A 137 13.54 10.49 8.59
N GLU A 138 14.70 9.85 8.47
CA GLU A 138 15.41 9.64 7.20
C GLU A 138 14.73 8.58 6.33
N ARG A 139 13.87 7.73 6.93
CA ARG A 139 13.16 6.69 6.18
C ARG A 139 12.17 7.32 5.19
N PRO A 140 11.99 6.68 4.02
CA PRO A 140 10.92 7.04 3.10
C PRO A 140 9.55 7.05 3.77
N LEU A 141 8.68 7.97 3.33
CA LEU A 141 7.25 7.86 3.59
C LEU A 141 6.59 7.21 2.37
N TRP A 142 6.03 6.02 2.57
CA TRP A 142 5.21 5.34 1.58
C TRP A 142 3.78 5.88 1.61
N VAL A 143 3.29 6.33 0.47
CA VAL A 143 1.93 6.80 0.28
C VAL A 143 1.19 5.78 -0.58
N SER A 144 0.40 4.94 0.07
CA SER A 144 -0.47 3.95 -0.58
C SER A 144 -1.77 4.63 -0.96
N VAL A 145 -2.08 4.68 -2.25
CA VAL A 145 -3.26 5.36 -2.80
C VAL A 145 -4.22 4.32 -3.36
N TRP A 146 -5.25 4.03 -2.58
CA TRP A 146 -6.29 3.04 -2.88
C TRP A 146 -7.35 3.67 -3.80
N GLY A 147 -7.70 4.94 -3.54
CA GLY A 147 -8.59 5.73 -4.38
C GLY A 147 -7.88 6.76 -5.27
N GLY A 148 -8.31 8.03 -5.16
CA GLY A 148 -7.71 9.15 -5.87
C GLY A 148 -6.51 9.77 -5.15
N ALA A 149 -5.56 10.31 -5.93
CA ALA A 149 -4.33 10.92 -5.42
C ALA A 149 -4.48 12.40 -5.08
N ASN A 150 -5.68 13.00 -5.22
CA ASN A 150 -5.91 14.43 -5.02
C ASN A 150 -5.52 14.98 -3.64
N THR A 151 -5.56 14.18 -2.58
CA THR A 151 -5.09 14.60 -1.24
C THR A 151 -3.57 14.77 -1.20
N LEU A 152 -2.82 13.88 -1.86
CA LEU A 152 -1.38 14.04 -2.06
C LEU A 152 -1.09 15.23 -3.00
N ALA A 153 -1.86 15.39 -4.06
CA ALA A 153 -1.72 16.53 -4.97
C ALA A 153 -1.94 17.87 -4.26
N GLN A 154 -2.95 17.98 -3.38
CA GLN A 154 -3.16 19.16 -2.55
C GLN A 154 -1.98 19.43 -1.60
N ALA A 155 -1.46 18.38 -0.94
CA ALA A 155 -0.30 18.52 -0.07
C ALA A 155 0.91 19.09 -0.83
N LEU A 156 1.22 18.54 -2.01
CA LEU A 156 2.34 19.02 -2.81
C LEU A 156 2.07 20.36 -3.50
N TRP A 157 0.82 20.69 -3.79
CA TRP A 157 0.40 22.04 -4.23
C TRP A 157 0.75 23.08 -3.17
N ASP A 158 0.33 22.85 -1.93
CA ASP A 158 0.58 23.76 -0.80
C ASP A 158 2.10 23.87 -0.56
N ALA A 159 2.81 22.74 -0.50
CA ALA A 159 4.27 22.72 -0.31
C ALA A 159 5.02 23.50 -1.40
N ARG A 160 4.58 23.42 -2.66
CA ARG A 160 5.22 24.17 -3.76
C ARG A 160 5.08 25.68 -3.60
N LYS A 161 3.97 26.15 -3.03
CA LYS A 161 3.73 27.58 -2.79
C LYS A 161 4.47 28.09 -1.56
N GLU A 162 4.58 27.27 -0.53
CA GLU A 162 5.08 27.67 0.79
C GLU A 162 6.58 27.49 0.95
N ARG A 163 7.21 26.62 0.17
CA ARG A 163 8.61 26.20 0.35
C ARG A 163 9.53 26.74 -0.73
N SER A 164 10.82 26.82 -0.39
CA SER A 164 11.87 27.02 -1.40
C SER A 164 11.95 25.79 -2.34
N PRO A 165 12.48 25.96 -3.56
CA PRO A 165 12.70 24.85 -4.49
C PRO A 165 13.46 23.67 -3.86
N ASP A 166 14.54 23.94 -3.12
CA ASP A 166 15.35 22.90 -2.47
C ASP A 166 14.58 22.16 -1.38
N ALA A 167 13.76 22.87 -0.61
CA ALA A 167 12.95 22.25 0.45
C ALA A 167 11.82 21.41 -0.14
N LEU A 168 11.21 21.85 -1.25
CA LEU A 168 10.24 21.06 -2.01
C LEU A 168 10.89 19.81 -2.60
N GLN A 169 12.06 19.93 -3.21
CA GLN A 169 12.77 18.79 -3.79
C GLN A 169 13.12 17.74 -2.73
N LYS A 170 13.62 18.16 -1.56
CA LYS A 170 13.89 17.26 -0.43
C LYS A 170 12.63 16.56 0.07
N LEU A 171 11.50 17.27 0.12
CA LEU A 171 10.21 16.69 0.49
C LEU A 171 9.80 15.60 -0.52
N VAL A 172 9.81 15.94 -1.82
CA VAL A 172 9.42 15.03 -2.92
C VAL A 172 10.31 13.79 -2.96
N ALA A 173 11.63 13.96 -2.80
CA ALA A 173 12.58 12.85 -2.73
C ALA A 173 12.35 11.92 -1.52
N LYS A 174 11.61 12.38 -0.49
CA LYS A 174 11.22 11.56 0.66
C LYS A 174 9.94 10.73 0.42
N LEU A 175 9.14 11.04 -0.60
CA LEU A 175 7.87 10.36 -0.86
C LEU A 175 8.01 9.20 -1.84
N ARG A 176 7.43 8.05 -1.49
CA ARG A 176 7.34 6.84 -2.33
C ARG A 176 5.86 6.56 -2.53
N VAL A 177 5.34 6.73 -3.74
CA VAL A 177 3.90 6.61 -4.01
C VAL A 177 3.63 5.29 -4.70
N TYR A 178 2.61 4.56 -4.24
CA TYR A 178 2.05 3.41 -4.95
C TYR A 178 0.56 3.63 -5.09
N THR A 179 0.09 3.80 -6.33
CA THR A 179 -1.34 3.92 -6.62
C THR A 179 -1.91 2.65 -7.24
N ILE A 180 -3.11 2.27 -6.81
CA ILE A 180 -3.91 1.18 -7.37
C ILE A 180 -4.53 1.70 -8.65
N SER A 181 -3.71 1.66 -9.70
CA SER A 181 -3.93 2.45 -10.93
C SER A 181 -4.11 3.96 -10.61
N ASP A 182 -4.53 4.77 -11.56
CA ASP A 182 -4.92 6.16 -11.26
C ASP A 182 -6.44 6.23 -11.23
N GLN A 183 -7.06 6.47 -10.07
CA GLN A 183 -8.52 6.58 -9.98
C GLN A 183 -9.03 8.03 -10.04
N ASP A 184 -8.14 8.99 -10.28
CA ASP A 184 -8.48 10.39 -10.58
C ASP A 184 -7.43 11.01 -11.53
N ASP A 185 -7.65 12.26 -11.94
CA ASP A 185 -6.72 12.99 -12.80
C ASP A 185 -5.52 13.58 -12.03
N ALA A 186 -5.50 13.48 -10.70
CA ALA A 186 -4.43 14.00 -9.86
C ALA A 186 -3.18 13.13 -9.89
N GLY A 187 -3.31 11.82 -10.08
CA GLY A 187 -2.18 10.91 -10.24
C GLY A 187 -1.29 11.27 -11.43
N ARG A 188 -1.92 11.49 -12.60
CA ARG A 188 -1.19 11.98 -13.79
C ARG A 188 -0.61 13.38 -13.59
N TRP A 189 -1.35 14.29 -12.95
CA TRP A 189 -0.86 15.63 -12.64
C TRP A 189 0.42 15.57 -11.78
N LEU A 190 0.43 14.74 -10.73
CA LEU A 190 1.59 14.53 -9.86
C LEU A 190 2.83 14.09 -10.65
N ARG A 191 2.69 13.14 -11.57
CA ARG A 191 3.82 12.62 -12.35
C ARG A 191 4.40 13.64 -13.33
N LEU A 192 3.55 14.51 -13.89
CA LEU A 192 3.97 15.61 -14.78
C LEU A 192 4.68 16.72 -14.01
N GLU A 193 4.15 17.04 -12.83
CA GLU A 193 4.52 18.24 -12.08
C GLU A 193 5.66 18.01 -11.08
N PHE A 194 5.87 16.76 -10.66
CA PHE A 194 6.93 16.34 -9.74
C PHE A 194 7.73 15.18 -10.37
N PRO A 195 8.64 15.48 -11.32
CA PRO A 195 9.37 14.45 -12.05
C PRO A 195 10.33 13.62 -11.17
N ASP A 196 10.74 14.15 -10.01
CA ASP A 196 11.59 13.42 -9.07
C ASP A 196 10.79 12.51 -8.10
N LEU A 197 9.45 12.52 -8.17
CA LEU A 197 8.60 11.72 -7.30
C LEU A 197 8.71 10.22 -7.63
N PHE A 198 9.13 9.41 -6.67
CA PHE A 198 9.06 7.95 -6.82
C PHE A 198 7.59 7.53 -6.91
N TYR A 199 7.21 6.86 -8.00
CA TYR A 199 5.81 6.57 -8.32
C TYR A 199 5.67 5.18 -8.96
N ILE A 200 4.90 4.32 -8.31
CA ILE A 200 4.47 3.00 -8.79
C ILE A 200 3.01 3.09 -9.23
N VAL A 201 2.76 2.71 -10.48
CA VAL A 201 1.41 2.69 -11.06
C VAL A 201 1.37 1.80 -12.28
N SER A 202 0.22 1.18 -12.52
CA SER A 202 -0.17 0.62 -13.80
C SER A 202 -1.04 1.65 -14.53
N PRO A 203 -0.49 2.47 -15.45
CA PRO A 203 -1.26 3.56 -16.07
C PRO A 203 -2.51 3.03 -16.78
N SER A 204 -3.64 3.65 -16.49
CA SER A 204 -4.94 3.31 -17.04
C SER A 204 -5.75 4.57 -17.29
N SER A 205 -6.86 4.45 -18.01
CA SER A 205 -8.00 5.33 -17.81
C SER A 205 -8.32 5.46 -16.32
N THR A 206 -8.91 6.59 -15.91
CA THR A 206 -9.27 6.78 -14.50
C THR A 206 -10.36 5.84 -14.00
N ASP A 207 -10.99 5.09 -14.90
CA ASP A 207 -11.99 4.07 -14.61
C ASP A 207 -11.45 2.64 -14.79
N TRP A 208 -12.24 1.67 -14.34
CA TRP A 208 -11.91 0.25 -14.25
C TRP A 208 -11.59 -0.47 -15.57
N ARG A 209 -11.84 0.14 -16.74
CA ARG A 209 -11.82 -0.58 -18.03
C ARG A 209 -10.44 -1.13 -18.41
N GLU A 210 -9.37 -0.64 -17.80
CA GLU A 210 -8.00 -1.10 -18.05
C GLU A 210 -7.34 -1.78 -16.85
N TYR A 211 -8.05 -1.96 -15.72
CA TYR A 211 -7.50 -2.58 -14.51
C TYR A 211 -7.01 -4.02 -14.74
N TYR A 212 -7.62 -4.75 -15.68
CA TYR A 212 -7.19 -6.11 -16.04
C TYR A 212 -5.73 -6.23 -16.48
N ARG A 213 -5.09 -5.12 -16.88
CA ARG A 213 -3.67 -5.08 -17.27
C ARG A 213 -2.72 -4.99 -16.07
N ALA A 214 -3.22 -4.48 -14.96
CA ALA A 214 -2.40 -4.07 -13.84
C ALA A 214 -1.86 -5.25 -13.04
N THR A 215 -0.65 -5.12 -12.52
CA THR A 215 0.00 -6.15 -11.70
C THR A 215 -0.73 -6.39 -10.38
N TRP A 216 -1.27 -5.34 -9.76
CA TRP A 216 -1.89 -5.42 -8.42
C TRP A 216 -3.09 -6.37 -8.37
N THR A 217 -3.80 -6.58 -9.48
CA THR A 217 -4.93 -7.52 -9.57
C THR A 217 -4.56 -8.99 -9.30
N GLY A 218 -3.26 -9.34 -9.29
CA GLY A 218 -2.80 -10.70 -9.04
C GLY A 218 -3.20 -11.24 -7.67
N ILE A 219 -3.29 -10.39 -6.64
CA ILE A 219 -3.71 -10.83 -5.29
C ILE A 219 -5.13 -11.40 -5.26
N SER A 220 -6.01 -10.84 -6.08
CA SER A 220 -7.39 -11.26 -6.19
C SER A 220 -7.51 -12.58 -6.96
N GLY A 221 -6.42 -13.02 -7.61
CA GLY A 221 -6.35 -14.22 -8.44
C GLY A 221 -7.58 -14.34 -9.31
N ASP A 222 -8.00 -13.27 -10.00
CA ASP A 222 -9.43 -13.01 -10.25
C ASP A 222 -9.99 -13.56 -11.60
N ARG A 223 -11.26 -14.00 -11.56
CA ARG A 223 -12.06 -14.44 -12.74
C ARG A 223 -12.69 -13.27 -13.49
N HIS A 224 -12.98 -12.16 -12.83
CA HIS A 224 -13.62 -10.99 -13.42
C HIS A 224 -12.73 -10.37 -14.51
N TYR A 225 -11.45 -10.16 -14.21
CA TYR A 225 -10.43 -9.70 -15.16
C TYR A 225 -9.74 -10.82 -15.95
N ARG A 226 -9.93 -12.08 -15.56
CA ARG A 226 -9.41 -13.27 -16.26
C ARG A 226 -7.88 -13.26 -16.42
N ASN A 227 -7.18 -12.83 -15.38
CA ASN A 227 -5.73 -12.62 -15.40
C ASN A 227 -4.95 -13.60 -14.51
N GLY A 228 -5.62 -14.55 -13.84
CA GLY A 228 -4.99 -15.66 -13.10
C GLY A 228 -4.96 -17.00 -13.87
N PRO A 229 -4.11 -17.96 -13.45
CA PRO A 229 -3.97 -19.30 -14.06
C PRO A 229 -5.21 -20.20 -13.91
N SER A 230 -6.22 -19.68 -13.23
CA SER A 230 -7.48 -20.33 -12.93
C SER A 230 -7.46 -21.47 -11.89
N VAL A 231 -6.50 -21.41 -10.98
CA VAL A 231 -6.25 -22.41 -9.93
C VAL A 231 -6.34 -21.77 -8.56
N ASP A 232 -6.75 -22.55 -7.55
CA ASP A 232 -6.90 -22.15 -6.15
C ASP A 232 -7.78 -20.91 -5.87
N PHE A 233 -8.65 -20.51 -6.81
CA PHE A 233 -9.63 -19.43 -6.63
C PHE A 233 -10.51 -19.59 -5.39
N ALA A 234 -10.70 -20.82 -4.91
CA ALA A 234 -11.48 -21.06 -3.71
C ALA A 234 -10.95 -20.25 -2.52
N LEU A 235 -9.65 -19.95 -2.47
CA LEU A 235 -8.98 -19.19 -1.40
C LEU A 235 -9.37 -17.71 -1.37
N VAL A 236 -9.85 -17.16 -2.49
CA VAL A 236 -10.25 -15.74 -2.62
C VAL A 236 -11.75 -15.60 -2.82
N ASP A 237 -12.49 -16.71 -2.89
CA ASP A 237 -13.95 -16.75 -3.00
C ASP A 237 -14.64 -16.65 -1.63
N ASN A 238 -15.87 -16.13 -1.63
CA ASN A 238 -16.66 -15.91 -0.42
C ASN A 238 -16.78 -17.10 0.54
N PRO A 239 -16.92 -18.38 0.12
CA PRO A 239 -16.98 -19.49 1.07
C PRO A 239 -15.73 -19.60 1.96
N TRP A 240 -14.53 -19.45 1.38
CA TRP A 240 -13.29 -19.50 2.16
C TRP A 240 -13.12 -18.26 3.02
N LEU A 241 -13.43 -17.07 2.48
CA LEU A 241 -13.40 -15.82 3.25
C LEU A 241 -14.39 -15.87 4.42
N GLU A 242 -15.58 -16.41 4.20
CA GLU A 242 -16.57 -16.60 5.25
C GLU A 242 -16.07 -17.49 6.37
N GLU A 243 -15.45 -18.61 6.03
CA GLU A 243 -14.94 -19.58 7.00
C GLU A 243 -13.70 -19.07 7.74
N ASN A 244 -12.78 -18.42 7.05
CA ASN A 244 -11.42 -18.15 7.56
C ASN A 244 -11.18 -16.68 7.96
N VAL A 245 -12.07 -15.75 7.57
CA VAL A 245 -11.88 -14.31 7.82
C VAL A 245 -13.12 -13.68 8.46
N ILE A 246 -14.33 -13.98 7.96
CA ILE A 246 -15.53 -13.21 8.31
C ILE A 246 -16.26 -13.81 9.53
N LYS A 247 -16.65 -15.09 9.46
CA LYS A 247 -17.49 -15.72 10.49
C LYS A 247 -16.63 -16.20 11.64
N ASN A 248 -17.06 -15.92 12.87
CA ASN A 248 -16.40 -16.37 14.10
C ASN A 248 -14.97 -15.85 14.34
N HIS A 249 -14.54 -14.80 13.63
CA HIS A 249 -13.21 -14.18 13.76
C HIS A 249 -13.27 -12.79 14.41
N GLY A 250 -14.21 -12.60 15.35
CA GLY A 250 -14.34 -11.39 16.15
C GLY A 250 -14.90 -10.17 15.39
N PRO A 251 -14.93 -8.99 16.05
CA PRO A 251 -15.57 -7.80 15.51
C PRO A 251 -14.86 -7.23 14.28
N LEU A 252 -13.55 -7.45 14.13
CA LEU A 252 -12.82 -7.00 12.94
C LEU A 252 -13.14 -7.88 11.72
N GLY A 253 -13.18 -9.21 11.89
CA GLY A 253 -13.63 -10.14 10.83
C GLY A 253 -15.08 -9.89 10.40
N ALA A 254 -15.97 -9.54 11.34
CA ALA A 254 -17.35 -9.19 11.03
C ALA A 254 -17.51 -7.91 10.18
N LEU A 255 -16.46 -7.08 10.10
CA LEU A 255 -16.40 -5.89 9.23
C LEU A 255 -15.72 -6.16 7.89
N TYR A 256 -15.19 -7.36 7.65
CA TYR A 256 -14.72 -7.76 6.33
C TYR A 256 -15.96 -8.09 5.46
N PRO A 257 -16.29 -7.28 4.44
CA PRO A 257 -17.47 -7.52 3.61
C PRO A 257 -17.26 -8.73 2.71
N LYS A 258 -18.35 -9.18 2.08
CA LYS A 258 -18.25 -10.21 1.06
C LYS A 258 -17.69 -9.60 -0.22
N LEU A 259 -16.82 -10.37 -0.87
CA LEU A 259 -16.34 -10.11 -2.22
C LEU A 259 -17.53 -9.84 -3.17
N ALA A 260 -17.45 -8.74 -3.93
CA ALA A 260 -18.41 -8.40 -5.00
C ALA A 260 -17.78 -8.34 -6.40
N TYR A 261 -16.61 -7.71 -6.55
CA TYR A 261 -15.91 -7.58 -7.84
C TYR A 261 -14.57 -8.31 -7.80
N ILE A 262 -13.61 -7.75 -7.05
CA ILE A 262 -12.29 -8.32 -6.79
C ILE A 262 -12.03 -8.32 -5.28
N MET A 263 -11.19 -9.25 -4.82
CA MET A 263 -10.81 -9.37 -3.42
C MET A 263 -9.59 -8.48 -3.14
N GLU A 264 -9.71 -7.59 -2.18
CA GLU A 264 -8.63 -6.74 -1.67
C GLU A 264 -7.72 -6.11 -2.75
N GLY A 265 -8.32 -5.40 -3.73
CA GLY A 265 -7.57 -4.77 -4.82
C GLY A 265 -6.44 -3.85 -4.37
N ASP A 266 -6.59 -3.24 -3.19
CA ASP A 266 -5.65 -2.26 -2.66
C ASP A 266 -4.49 -2.82 -1.85
N THR A 267 -4.65 -4.04 -1.34
CA THR A 267 -3.69 -4.71 -0.47
C THR A 267 -2.25 -4.79 -1.02
N PRO A 268 -2.00 -4.95 -2.34
CA PRO A 268 -0.64 -4.96 -2.88
C PRO A 268 0.14 -3.67 -2.60
N SER A 269 -0.55 -2.54 -2.40
CA SER A 269 0.08 -1.24 -2.10
C SER A 269 0.80 -1.17 -0.76
N PHE A 270 0.60 -2.15 0.13
CA PHE A 270 1.25 -2.22 1.44
C PHE A 270 1.87 -3.58 1.80
N LEU A 271 1.47 -4.69 1.16
CA LEU A 271 2.06 -6.00 1.49
C LEU A 271 3.55 -6.10 1.14
N GLY A 272 3.99 -5.43 0.06
CA GLY A 272 5.41 -5.35 -0.29
C GLY A 272 6.26 -4.61 0.76
N LEU A 273 5.63 -3.90 1.70
CA LEU A 273 6.33 -3.15 2.75
C LEU A 273 6.62 -3.99 3.99
N ILE A 274 6.12 -5.23 4.06
CA ILE A 274 6.41 -6.19 5.12
C ILE A 274 7.82 -6.72 4.96
N GLY A 275 8.60 -6.73 6.05
CA GLY A 275 9.98 -7.22 6.08
C GLY A 275 10.08 -8.74 5.98
N ASN A 276 9.76 -9.31 4.83
CA ASN A 276 9.74 -10.77 4.58
C ASN A 276 11.02 -11.30 3.90
N GLY A 277 12.08 -10.47 3.81
CA GLY A 277 13.36 -10.85 3.18
C GLY A 277 13.43 -10.66 1.67
N LEU A 278 12.33 -10.27 1.00
CA LEU A 278 12.32 -9.99 -0.44
C LEU A 278 12.79 -8.57 -0.80
N ALA A 279 12.99 -7.71 0.21
CA ALA A 279 13.47 -6.34 0.08
C ALA A 279 12.67 -5.48 -0.93
N TRP A 280 11.37 -5.75 -1.09
CA TRP A 280 10.52 -5.05 -2.06
C TRP A 280 10.45 -3.54 -1.81
N SER A 281 10.44 -3.12 -0.54
CA SER A 281 10.50 -1.70 -0.16
C SER A 281 11.83 -1.01 -0.53
N ALA A 282 12.89 -1.76 -0.84
CA ALA A 282 14.14 -1.20 -1.37
C ALA A 282 14.06 -1.01 -2.89
N SER A 283 13.43 -1.94 -3.61
CA SER A 283 13.18 -1.82 -5.05
C SER A 283 12.00 -2.71 -5.47
N PRO A 284 10.96 -2.14 -6.12
CA PRO A 284 9.85 -2.93 -6.63
C PRO A 284 10.25 -3.83 -7.82
N ALA A 285 11.48 -3.69 -8.35
CA ALA A 285 12.05 -4.60 -9.35
C ALA A 285 12.35 -6.00 -8.81
N TYR A 286 12.52 -6.16 -7.50
CA TYR A 286 12.84 -7.47 -6.91
C TYR A 286 11.66 -8.43 -6.91
N GLY A 287 10.43 -7.90 -7.03
CA GLY A 287 9.22 -8.69 -6.88
C GLY A 287 8.94 -9.03 -5.42
N GLY A 288 7.70 -9.44 -5.15
CA GLY A 288 7.24 -9.76 -3.81
C GLY A 288 5.73 -9.57 -3.70
N TRP A 289 5.23 -9.52 -2.46
CA TRP A 289 3.79 -9.47 -2.20
C TRP A 289 3.11 -8.17 -2.63
N GLY A 290 3.87 -7.15 -3.03
CA GLY A 290 3.34 -5.94 -3.67
C GLY A 290 3.35 -5.98 -5.20
N GLY A 291 3.74 -7.10 -5.81
CA GLY A 291 3.97 -7.25 -7.25
C GLY A 291 5.41 -7.01 -7.66
N ARG A 292 5.72 -7.09 -8.96
CA ARG A 292 7.03 -6.72 -9.51
C ARG A 292 6.84 -5.61 -10.54
N TYR A 293 7.69 -4.59 -10.53
CA TYR A 293 7.60 -3.45 -11.42
C TYR A 293 8.94 -3.13 -12.07
N VAL A 294 8.92 -2.52 -13.25
CA VAL A 294 10.12 -2.04 -13.92
C VAL A 294 10.06 -0.53 -14.07
N LEU A 295 11.22 0.11 -13.98
CA LEU A 295 11.35 1.53 -14.25
C LEU A 295 11.32 1.74 -15.78
N TYR A 296 10.19 2.22 -16.30
CA TYR A 296 9.96 2.34 -17.74
C TYR A 296 9.15 3.60 -18.07
N GLN A 297 9.46 4.22 -19.21
CA GLN A 297 8.71 5.37 -19.71
C GLN A 297 7.60 4.88 -20.64
N SER A 298 6.40 4.70 -20.10
CA SER A 298 5.22 4.34 -20.88
C SER A 298 4.76 5.49 -21.79
N TYR A 299 3.90 5.16 -22.76
CA TYR A 299 3.31 6.17 -23.65
C TYR A 299 2.66 7.31 -22.85
N ALA A 300 2.88 8.54 -23.30
CA ALA A 300 2.39 9.78 -22.68
C ALA A 300 2.95 10.11 -21.28
N GLU A 301 3.91 9.36 -20.75
CA GLU A 301 4.71 9.77 -19.57
C GLU A 301 5.94 10.58 -20.02
N THR A 302 6.31 11.59 -19.23
CA THR A 302 7.44 12.49 -19.53
C THR A 302 8.79 11.94 -19.08
N ARG A 303 8.80 10.84 -18.32
CA ARG A 303 9.96 10.18 -17.73
C ARG A 303 9.65 8.72 -17.40
N PRO A 304 10.65 7.90 -17.04
CA PRO A 304 10.41 6.60 -16.45
C PRO A 304 9.64 6.68 -15.12
N ILE A 305 8.72 5.74 -14.95
CA ILE A 305 7.94 5.47 -13.74
C ILE A 305 8.00 3.97 -13.43
N TRP A 306 7.69 3.56 -12.21
CA TRP A 306 7.60 2.14 -11.90
C TRP A 306 6.25 1.61 -12.39
N THR A 307 6.28 0.79 -13.43
CA THR A 307 5.09 0.30 -14.12
C THR A 307 5.26 -1.16 -14.51
N ASP A 308 4.15 -1.81 -14.87
CA ASP A 308 4.18 -3.11 -15.51
C ASP A 308 4.41 -3.02 -17.02
N ASN A 309 5.11 -4.02 -17.56
CA ASN A 309 5.30 -4.23 -19.00
C ASN A 309 5.59 -5.73 -19.28
N LEU A 310 6.40 -6.05 -20.29
CA LEU A 310 6.80 -7.44 -20.58
C LEU A 310 7.96 -7.94 -19.71
N ASP A 311 8.81 -7.03 -19.21
CA ASP A 311 10.05 -7.34 -18.50
C ASP A 311 9.81 -7.63 -17.00
N ASN A 312 8.64 -7.25 -16.47
CA ASN A 312 8.23 -7.53 -15.10
C ASN A 312 7.37 -8.81 -14.95
N ARG A 313 7.30 -9.67 -15.98
CA ARG A 313 6.48 -10.89 -15.95
C ARG A 313 7.21 -12.09 -15.38
N ASP A 314 6.54 -12.83 -14.52
CA ASP A 314 7.02 -14.09 -13.97
C ASP A 314 6.38 -15.28 -14.68
N THR A 315 7.09 -16.42 -14.69
CA THR A 315 6.58 -17.68 -15.24
C THR A 315 6.49 -18.71 -14.13
N VAL A 316 5.27 -19.16 -13.84
CA VAL A 316 4.99 -20.18 -12.83
C VAL A 316 4.43 -21.43 -13.49
N GLU A 317 4.74 -22.59 -12.93
CA GLU A 317 4.14 -23.86 -13.34
C GLU A 317 2.97 -24.18 -12.43
N VAL A 318 1.78 -24.31 -13.01
CA VAL A 318 0.53 -24.63 -12.29
C VAL A 318 -0.14 -25.79 -13.01
N GLU A 319 -0.42 -26.88 -12.28
CA GLU A 319 -1.01 -28.11 -12.82
C GLU A 319 -0.32 -28.63 -14.10
N GLY A 320 1.01 -28.51 -14.19
CA GLY A 320 1.80 -28.95 -15.34
C GLY A 320 1.75 -28.02 -16.57
N LYS A 321 1.23 -26.79 -16.41
CA LYS A 321 1.22 -25.76 -17.46
C LYS A 321 2.01 -24.55 -17.01
N LEU A 322 2.77 -23.97 -17.93
CA LEU A 322 3.47 -22.71 -17.70
C LEU A 322 2.53 -21.53 -17.92
N HIS A 323 2.48 -20.63 -16.96
CA HIS A 323 1.72 -19.38 -17.01
C HIS A 323 2.68 -18.20 -16.87
N THR A 324 2.72 -17.33 -17.87
CA THR A 324 3.57 -16.13 -17.87
C THR A 324 2.70 -14.87 -17.81
N SER A 325 2.80 -14.09 -16.73
CA SER A 325 2.06 -12.83 -16.58
C SER A 325 2.74 -11.89 -15.57
N ASN A 326 2.33 -10.62 -15.55
CA ASN A 326 2.76 -9.64 -14.56
C ASN A 326 1.90 -9.68 -13.27
N GLN A 327 0.89 -10.56 -13.24
CA GLN A 327 0.04 -10.88 -12.09
C GLN A 327 0.44 -12.20 -11.43
N ALA A 328 1.33 -12.98 -12.06
CA ALA A 328 1.87 -14.21 -11.48
C ALA A 328 2.81 -13.84 -10.35
N THR A 329 2.47 -14.25 -9.14
CA THR A 329 3.28 -14.09 -7.93
C THR A 329 3.28 -15.39 -7.16
#